data_AF-A0A151UHR6-F1
#
_entry.id   AF-A0A151UHR6-F1
#
_cell.length_a   1.000
_cell.length_b   1.000
_cell.length_c   1.000
_cell.angle_alpha   90.00
_cell.angle_beta   90.00
_cell.angle_gamma   90.00
#
_symmetry.space_group_name_H-M   'P 1'
#
loop_
_entity.id
_entity.type
_entity.pdbx_description
1 polymer ?
#
loop_
_entity_poly.entity_id
_entity_poly.type
_entity_poly.pdbx_seq_one_letter_code
_entity_poly.pdbx_strand_id
1 'polypeptide(L)' 'METTPVRVEDRMVKQLRGKEIPLVKVIWGGATPESATWELEEKMKASYPLLFASGNFEDEISKRRGEL' A
#
# COMPACT_ATOMS: atom_id res chain seq x y z
N MET A 1 -7.23 -20.56 -7.04
CA MET A 1 -7.82 -19.56 -6.13
C MET A 1 -7.21 -18.22 -6.51
N GLU A 2 -8.04 -17.27 -6.92
CA GLU A 2 -7.58 -15.93 -7.32
C GLU A 2 -7.63 -15.01 -6.11
N THR A 3 -6.57 -14.24 -5.87
CA THR A 3 -6.52 -13.21 -4.83
C THR A 3 -6.72 -11.86 -5.47
N THR A 4 -7.56 -11.01 -4.86
CA THR A 4 -7.82 -9.65 -5.36
C THR A 4 -7.37 -8.65 -4.31
N PRO A 5 -6.65 -7.58 -4.66
CA PRO A 5 -6.26 -6.60 -3.67
C PRO A 5 -7.50 -5.82 -3.22
N VAL A 6 -7.75 -5.80 -1.92
CA VAL A 6 -8.95 -5.21 -1.32
C VAL A 6 -8.71 -3.78 -0.91
N ARG A 7 -7.59 -3.52 -0.23
CA ARG A 7 -7.24 -2.21 0.31
C ARG A 7 -5.75 -2.10 0.56
N VAL A 8 -5.26 -0.87 0.59
CA VAL A 8 -3.95 -0.58 1.17
C VAL A 8 -4.16 -0.27 2.66
N GLU A 9 -3.38 -0.92 3.52
CA GLU A 9 -3.47 -0.76 4.97
C GLU A 9 -2.39 0.19 5.50
N ASP A 10 -1.20 0.19 4.89
CA ASP A 10 -0.07 0.98 5.37
C ASP A 10 0.90 1.36 4.25
N ARG A 11 1.81 2.28 4.53
CA ARG A 11 2.86 2.73 3.61
C ARG A 11 4.16 2.90 4.37
N MET A 12 5.27 2.46 3.76
CA MET A 12 6.61 2.66 4.29
C MET A 12 7.55 3.11 3.17
N VAL A 13 8.61 3.83 3.52
CA VAL A 13 9.70 4.14 2.59
C VAL A 13 10.95 3.41 3.07
N LYS A 14 11.54 2.58 2.22
CA LYS A 14 12.83 1.95 2.48
C LYS A 14 13.93 2.71 1.76
N GLN A 15 15.04 2.96 2.45
CA GLN A 15 16.25 3.46 1.81
C GLN A 15 17.13 2.28 1.40
N LEU A 16 17.37 2.11 0.09
CA LEU A 16 18.31 1.15 -0.44
C LEU A 16 19.33 1.86 -1.32
N ARG A 17 20.62 1.76 -0.96
CA ARG A 17 21.75 2.32 -1.72
C ARG A 17 21.59 3.82 -2.02
N GLY A 18 21.10 4.58 -1.04
CA GLY A 18 20.85 6.03 -1.17
C GLY A 18 19.62 6.40 -1.99
N LYS A 19 18.77 5.43 -2.35
CA LYS A 19 17.48 5.68 -3.02
C LYS A 19 16.33 5.36 -2.08
N GLU A 20 15.30 6.19 -2.13
CA GLU A 20 14.03 5.95 -1.46
C GLU A 20 13.14 5.04 -2.31
N ILE A 21 12.59 4.00 -1.68
CA ILE A 21 11.70 3.03 -2.31
C ILE A 21 10.40 2.99 -1.51
N PRO A 22 9.33 3.65 -2.02
CA PRO A 22 8.01 3.61 -1.42
C PRO A 22 7.37 2.23 -1.60
N LEU A 23 6.93 1.65 -0.49
CA LEU A 23 6.21 0.40 -0.41
C LEU A 23 4.85 0.63 0.26
N VAL A 24 3.87 -0.17 -0.12
CA VAL A 24 2.55 -0.18 0.47
C VAL A 24 2.19 -1.59 0.94
N LYS A 25 1.55 -1.67 2.10
CA LYS A 25 1.00 -2.91 2.63
C LYS A 25 -0.38 -3.13 2.03
N VAL A 26 -0.49 -4.10 1.15
CA VAL A 26 -1.73 -4.43 0.43
C VAL A 26 -2.38 -5.63 1.10
N ILE A 27 -3.65 -5.48 1.44
CA ILE A 27 -4.49 -6.57 1.93
C ILE A 27 -5.13 -7.27 0.73
N TRP A 28 -4.91 -8.57 0.62
CA TRP A 28 -5.46 -9.42 -0.43
C TRP A 28 -6.66 -10.19 0.11
N GLY A 29 -7.79 -10.05 -0.56
CA GLY A 29 -9.01 -10.80 -0.32
C GLY A 29 -9.02 -12.11 -1.12
N GLY A 30 -9.68 -13.12 -0.56
CA GLY A 30 -9.83 -14.44 -1.16
C GLY A 30 -10.52 -15.42 -0.20
N ALA A 31 -10.56 -16.71 -0.58
CA ALA A 31 -11.17 -17.78 0.23
C ALA A 31 -10.36 -18.16 1.49
N THR A 32 -9.12 -17.68 1.59
CA THR A 32 -8.18 -17.91 2.70
C THR A 32 -8.03 -16.65 3.55
N PRO A 33 -7.45 -16.72 4.77
CA PRO A 33 -7.28 -15.56 5.64
C PRO A 33 -6.65 -14.38 4.91
N GLU A 34 -7.13 -13.17 5.23
CA GLU A 34 -6.62 -11.91 4.69
C GLU A 34 -5.08 -11.91 4.76
N SER A 35 -4.46 -12.01 3.59
CA SER A 35 -3.00 -12.03 3.48
C SER A 35 -2.54 -10.61 3.19
N ALA A 36 -1.45 -10.18 3.83
CA ALA A 36 -0.87 -8.86 3.62
C ALA A 36 0.52 -9.00 2.98
N THR A 37 0.77 -8.26 1.91
CA THR A 37 2.12 -8.17 1.31
C THR A 37 2.58 -6.72 1.17
N TRP A 38 3.90 -6.53 1.18
CA TRP A 38 4.50 -5.23 0.89
C TRP A 38 4.87 -5.15 -0.59
N GLU A 39 4.17 -4.32 -1.35
CA GLU A 39 4.38 -4.13 -2.78
C GLU A 39 4.89 -2.72 -3.07
N LEU A 40 5.56 -2.54 -4.22
CA LEU A 40 5.96 -1.21 -4.68
C LEU A 40 4.73 -0.34 -4.92
N GLU A 41 4.75 0.87 -4.35
CA GLU A 41 3.63 1.80 -4.49
C GLU A 41 3.37 2.17 -5.94
N GLU A 42 4.43 2.43 -6.72
CA GLU A 42 4.33 2.76 -8.15
C GLU A 42 3.63 1.64 -8.93
N LYS A 43 4.03 0.39 -8.68
CA LYS A 43 3.42 -0.80 -9.29
C LYS A 43 1.93 -0.91 -8.93
N MET A 44 1.60 -0.73 -7.65
CA MET A 44 0.22 -0.83 -7.19
C MET A 44 -0.65 0.32 -7.71
N LYS A 45 -0.11 1.54 -7.83
CA LYS A 45 -0.80 2.68 -8.45
C LYS A 45 -1.06 2.45 -9.93
N ALA A 46 -0.12 1.82 -10.65
CA ALA A 46 -0.28 1.49 -12.06
C ALA A 46 -1.29 0.35 -12.29
N SER A 47 -1.23 -0.73 -11.50
CA SER A 47 -2.09 -1.91 -11.68
C SER A 47 -3.47 -1.77 -11.02
N TYR A 48 -3.56 -1.06 -9.90
CA TYR A 48 -4.78 -0.94 -9.09
C TYR A 48 -5.00 0.52 -8.62
N PRO A 49 -5.16 1.47 -9.56
CA PRO A 49 -5.30 2.90 -9.23
C PRO A 49 -6.49 3.18 -8.31
N LEU A 50 -7.55 2.36 -8.39
CA LEU A 50 -8.74 2.50 -7.55
C LEU A 50 -8.46 2.36 -6.05
N LEU A 51 -7.44 1.60 -5.65
CA LEU A 51 -7.04 1.47 -4.24
C LEU A 51 -6.47 2.76 -3.66
N PHE A 52 -6.03 3.68 -4.53
CA PHE A 52 -5.43 4.97 -4.16
C PHE A 52 -6.37 6.15 -4.45
N ALA A 53 -7.47 5.93 -5.17
CA ALA A 53 -8.44 6.96 -5.51
C ALA A 53 -9.37 7.33 -4.35
N SER A 54 -9.53 6.46 -3.35
CA SER A 54 -10.27 6.74 -2.11
C SER A 54 -9.46 7.69 -1.22
N GLY A 55 -9.74 8.99 -1.34
CA GLY A 55 -9.02 10.12 -0.73
C GLY A 55 -8.85 10.12 0.80
N ASN A 56 -9.36 9.12 1.52
CA ASN A 56 -9.09 8.97 2.96
C ASN A 56 -7.72 8.36 3.27
N PHE A 57 -7.18 7.51 2.38
CA PHE A 57 -5.96 6.74 2.67
C PHE A 57 -4.69 7.61 2.69
N GLU A 58 -4.49 8.45 1.68
CA GLU A 58 -3.30 9.31 1.61
C GLU A 58 -3.32 10.39 2.71
N ASP A 59 -4.50 10.93 3.03
CA ASP A 59 -4.68 11.92 4.10
C ASP A 59 -4.40 11.34 5.49
N GLU A 60 -4.84 10.11 5.78
CA GLU A 60 -4.57 9.46 7.08
C GLU A 60 -3.09 9.08 7.24
N ILE A 61 -2.45 8.58 6.19
CA ILE A 61 -1.02 8.26 6.22
C ILE A 61 -0.16 9.51 6.31
N SER A 62 -0.53 10.58 5.60
CA SER A 62 0.19 11.84 5.70
C SER A 62 0.10 12.43 7.12
N LYS A 63 -1.03 12.24 7.81
CA LYS A 63 -1.19 12.63 9.22
C LYS A 63 -0.27 11.82 10.15
N ARG A 64 -0.16 10.49 9.97
CA ARG A 64 0.77 9.65 10.76
C ARG A 64 2.25 10.02 10.58
N ARG A 65 2.63 10.58 9.42
CA ARG A 65 4.01 11.02 9.14
C ARG A 65 4.36 12.39 9.75
N GLY A 66 3.38 13.18 10.15
CA GLY A 66 3.58 14.54 10.68
C GLY A 66 3.82 14.64 12.19
N GLU A 67 3.82 13.51 12.91
CA GLU A 67 4.15 13.44 14.35
C GLU A 67 5.56 12.86 14.54
N LEU A 68 6.60 13.63 14.20
CA LEU A 68 7.95 13.50 14.78
C LEU A 68 8.73 14.81 14.69
#